data_AF-A0A840YXI8-F1
#
_entry.id   AF-A0A840YXI8-F1
#
_cell.length_a   1.000
_cell.length_b   1.000
_cell.length_c   1.000
_cell.angle_alpha   90.00
_cell.angle_beta   90.00
_cell.angle_gamma   90.00
#
_symmetry.space_group_name_H-M   'P 1'
#
loop_
_entity.id
_entity.type
_entity.pdbx_description
1 polymer ?
#
loop_
_entity_poly.entity_id
_entity_poly.type
_entity_poly.pdbx_seq_one_letter_code
_entity_poly.pdbx_strand_id
1 'polypeptide(L)'
;MAALAAAQRGFAGMESARSPDGTGITISFWDSADDAAAWRDHPDHIRIREAGRERWYDSYTVTIATVTRDYCWTKTESHRPAID
;
A
#
# COMPACT_ATOMS: atom_id res chain seq x y z
N MET A 1 5.20 -10.06 0.23
CA MET A 1 4.30 -9.34 1.18
C MET A 1 2.93 -9.03 0.60
N ALA A 2 2.82 -8.45 -0.60
CA ALA A 2 1.51 -8.14 -1.20
C ALA A 2 0.56 -9.36 -1.25
N ALA A 3 1.01 -10.52 -1.74
CA ALA A 3 0.18 -11.72 -1.80
C ALA A 3 -0.26 -12.23 -0.40
N LEU A 4 0.61 -12.10 0.61
CA LEU A 4 0.29 -12.52 1.98
C LEU A 4 -0.72 -11.55 2.63
N ALA A 5 -0.55 -10.24 2.41
CA ALA A 5 -1.51 -9.24 2.84
C ALA A 5 -2.88 -9.45 2.17
N ALA A 6 -2.89 -9.75 0.87
CA ALA A 6 -4.10 -10.00 0.10
C ALA A 6 -4.88 -11.25 0.54
N ALA A 7 -4.24 -12.18 1.24
CA ALA A 7 -4.90 -13.35 1.81
C ALA A 7 -5.55 -13.10 3.18
N GLN A 8 -5.33 -11.93 3.79
CA GLN A 8 -5.86 -11.61 5.11
C GLN A 8 -7.32 -11.15 5.03
N ARG A 9 -8.06 -11.39 6.11
CA ARG A 9 -9.41 -10.85 6.28
C ARG A 9 -9.37 -9.33 6.18
N GLY A 10 -10.35 -8.75 5.49
CA GLY A 10 -10.54 -7.31 5.42
C GLY A 10 -9.52 -6.57 4.56
N PHE A 11 -8.67 -7.24 3.78
CA PHE A 11 -7.79 -6.57 2.84
C PHE A 11 -8.60 -5.98 1.66
N ALA A 12 -8.51 -4.67 1.45
CA ALA A 12 -9.27 -3.96 0.42
C ALA A 12 -8.41 -3.48 -0.76
N GLY A 13 -7.07 -3.53 -0.63
CA GLY A 13 -6.17 -3.14 -1.71
C GLY A 13 -4.81 -2.65 -1.21
N MET A 14 -3.90 -2.39 -2.15
CA MET A 14 -2.59 -1.84 -1.85
C MET A 14 -2.10 -0.97 -3.01
N GLU A 15 -1.48 0.15 -2.65
CA GLU A 15 -0.76 1.02 -3.57
C GLU A 15 0.70 1.13 -3.13
N SER A 16 1.60 1.23 -4.09
CA SER A 16 3.02 1.44 -3.80
C SER A 16 3.66 2.32 -4.85
N ALA A 17 4.50 3.24 -4.40
CA ALA A 17 5.33 4.06 -5.25
C ALA A 17 6.76 4.08 -4.69
N ARG A 18 7.74 4.23 -5.59
CA ARG A 18 9.15 4.34 -5.22
C ARG A 18 9.82 5.39 -6.09
N SER A 19 10.55 6.30 -5.47
CA SER A 19 11.38 7.28 -6.16
C SER A 19 12.76 6.72 -6.47
N PRO A 20 13.48 7.30 -7.45
CA PRO A 20 14.83 6.87 -7.81
C PRO A 20 15.86 7.02 -6.69
N ASP A 21 15.63 7.93 -5.75
CA ASP A 21 16.48 8.15 -4.56
C ASP A 21 16.31 7.07 -3.47
N GLY A 22 15.46 6.07 -3.72
CA GLY A 22 15.24 4.95 -2.80
C GLY A 22 14.05 5.14 -1.84
N THR A 23 13.49 6.35 -1.73
CA THR A 23 12.30 6.57 -0.90
C THR A 23 11.10 5.81 -1.47
N GLY A 24 10.32 5.18 -0.60
CA GLY A 24 9.16 4.39 -1.01
C GLY A 24 7.99 4.56 -0.07
N ILE A 25 6.79 4.54 -0.63
CA ILE A 25 5.53 4.52 0.11
C ILE A 25 4.80 3.23 -0.27
N THR A 26 4.20 2.60 0.74
CA THR A 26 3.24 1.51 0.55
C THR A 26 2.03 1.80 1.42
N ILE A 27 0.87 1.88 0.80
CA ILE A 27 -0.42 2.08 1.46
C ILE A 27 -1.20 0.79 1.28
N SER A 28 -1.71 0.23 2.37
CA SER A 28 -2.61 -0.92 2.35
C SER A 28 -3.95 -0.50 2.93
N PHE A 29 -5.03 -0.81 2.22
CA PHE A 29 -6.38 -0.49 2.64
C PHE A 29 -7.01 -1.70 3.32
N TRP A 30 -7.75 -1.43 4.39
CA TRP A 30 -8.37 -2.45 5.24
C TRP A 30 -9.79 -2.03 5.59
N ASP A 31 -10.70 -3.01 5.68
CA ASP A 31 -12.10 -2.80 6.05
C ASP A 31 -12.25 -2.21 7.47
N SER A 32 -11.34 -2.57 8.38
CA SER A 32 -11.31 -2.06 9.74
C SER A 32 -9.89 -1.89 10.28
N ALA A 33 -9.76 -1.08 11.34
CA ALA A 33 -8.52 -0.94 12.09
C ALA A 33 -8.08 -2.26 12.74
N ASP A 34 -9.04 -3.13 13.12
CA ASP A 34 -8.77 -4.43 13.71
C ASP A 34 -8.20 -5.41 12.68
N ASP A 35 -8.68 -5.39 11.44
CA ASP A 35 -8.12 -6.18 10.33
C ASP A 35 -6.68 -5.74 10.02
N ALA A 36 -6.44 -4.42 9.96
CA ALA A 36 -5.10 -3.87 9.79
C ALA A 36 -4.16 -4.25 10.95
N ALA A 37 -4.66 -4.25 12.19
CA ALA A 37 -3.89 -4.66 13.37
C ALA A 37 -3.59 -6.16 13.34
N ALA A 38 -4.55 -7.01 12.97
CA ALA A 38 -4.32 -8.44 12.80
C ALA A 38 -3.25 -8.71 11.75
N TRP A 39 -3.23 -7.96 10.64
CA TRP A 39 -2.16 -8.05 9.65
C TRP A 39 -0.80 -7.58 10.20
N ARG A 40 -0.76 -6.46 10.93
CA ARG A 40 0.47 -5.98 11.58
C ARG A 40 1.09 -7.05 12.50
N ASP A 41 0.24 -7.83 13.15
CA ASP A 41 0.61 -8.85 14.14
C ASP A 41 0.74 -10.26 13.53
N HIS A 42 0.58 -10.41 12.21
CA HIS A 42 0.79 -11.67 11.51
C HIS A 42 2.25 -12.15 11.64
N PRO A 43 2.54 -13.41 12.01
CA PRO A 43 3.89 -13.86 12.34
C PRO A 43 4.92 -13.62 11.23
N ASP A 44 4.59 -13.91 9.98
CA ASP A 44 5.52 -13.69 8.85
C ASP A 44 5.72 -12.20 8.54
N HIS A 45 4.71 -11.36 8.84
CA HIS A 45 4.84 -9.93 8.66
C HIS A 45 5.74 -9.31 9.74
N ILE A 46 5.62 -9.78 10.98
CA ILE A 46 6.53 -9.40 12.07
C ILE A 46 7.98 -9.71 11.67
N ARG A 47 8.25 -10.96 11.26
CA ARG A 47 9.62 -11.40 10.87
C ARG A 47 10.21 -10.52 9.77
N ILE A 48 9.42 -10.20 8.75
CA ILE A 48 9.90 -9.39 7.61
C ILE A 48 10.09 -7.93 8.01
N ARG A 49 9.26 -7.38 8.90
CA ARG A 49 9.46 -6.02 9.45
C ARG A 49 10.72 -5.92 10.30
N GLU A 50 11.01 -6.93 11.11
CA GLU A 50 12.23 -7.01 11.90
C GLU A 50 13.46 -7.10 11.00
N ALA A 51 13.47 -8.02 10.02
CA ALA A 51 14.53 -8.12 9.03
C ALA A 51 14.73 -6.81 8.25
N GLY A 52 13.64 -6.08 7.97
CA GLY A 52 13.72 -4.79 7.30
C GLY A 52 14.41 -3.71 8.11
N ARG A 53 14.16 -3.63 9.42
CA ARG A 53 14.91 -2.71 10.29
C ARG A 53 16.39 -3.08 10.41
N GLU A 54 16.70 -4.36 10.36
CA GLU A 54 18.08 -4.83 10.46
C GLU A 54 18.86 -4.61 9.15
N ARG A 55 18.21 -4.71 7.99
CA ARG A 55 18.91 -4.90 6.70
C ARG A 55 18.60 -3.90 5.60
N TRP A 56 17.41 -3.30 5.59
CA TRP A 56 16.91 -2.57 4.41
C TRP A 56 16.51 -1.12 4.69
N TYR A 57 16.10 -0.78 5.90
CA TYR A 57 15.58 0.54 6.22
C TYR A 57 16.47 1.27 7.23
N ASP A 58 16.99 2.43 6.81
CA ASP A 58 17.60 3.38 7.74
C ASP A 58 16.55 3.97 8.69
N SER A 59 15.33 4.22 8.18
CA SER A 59 14.16 4.64 8.97
C SER A 59 12.86 4.40 8.20
N TYR A 60 11.73 4.35 8.92
CA TYR A 60 10.39 4.42 8.33
C TYR A 60 9.35 4.89 9.36
N THR A 61 8.22 5.39 8.87
CA THR A 61 7.03 5.74 9.68
C THR A 61 5.84 4.91 9.21
N VAL A 62 5.01 4.45 10.15
CA VAL A 62 3.71 3.83 9.86
C VAL A 62 2.62 4.72 10.42
N THR A 63 1.75 5.19 9.54
CA THR A 63 0.58 6.00 9.90
C THR A 63 -0.67 5.17 9.64
N ILE A 64 -1.58 5.13 10.61
CA ILE A 64 -2.91 4.54 10.45
C ILE A 64 -3.90 5.68 10.30
N ALA A 65 -4.71 5.64 9.23
CA ALA A 65 -5.68 6.67 8.92
C ALA A 65 -6.99 6.06 8.43
N THR A 66 -8.10 6.75 8.68
CA THR A 66 -9.42 6.38 8.16
C THR A 66 -9.66 7.13 6.85
N VAL A 67 -9.84 6.38 5.76
CA VAL A 67 -10.31 6.96 4.50
C VAL A 67 -11.79 7.28 4.65
N THR A 68 -12.15 8.55 4.52
CA THR A 68 -13.56 8.99 4.64
C THR A 68 -14.21 9.23 3.28
N ARG A 69 -13.40 9.43 2.23
CA ARG A 69 -13.80 9.61 0.83
C ARG A 69 -12.64 9.17 -0.06
N ASP A 70 -12.96 8.63 -1.22
CA ASP A 70 -12.01 8.30 -2.29
C ASP A 70 -12.63 8.67 -3.66
N TYR A 71 -11.83 9.21 -4.57
CA TYR A 71 -12.26 9.60 -5.91
C TYR A 71 -11.21 9.17 -6.93
N CYS A 72 -11.64 8.46 -7.96
CA CYS A 72 -10.78 8.05 -9.07
C CYS A 72 -11.24 8.70 -10.38
N TRP A 73 -10.28 9.18 -11.18
CA TRP A 73 -10.53 9.66 -12.53
C TRP A 73 -9.44 9.15 -13.47
N THR A 74 -9.83 8.72 -14.66
CA THR A 74 -8.91 8.35 -15.74
C THR A 74 -9.29 9.13 -16.99
N LYS A 75 -8.28 9.70 -17.67
CA LYS A 75 -8.50 10.31 -18.97
C LYS A 75 -8.76 9.20 -19.99
N THR A 76 -9.98 9.09 -20.48
CA THR A 76 -10.23 8.32 -21.69
C THR A 76 -9.53 9.05 -22.83
N GLU A 77 -8.66 8.35 -23.58
CA GLU A 77 -7.97 8.95 -24.73
C GLU A 77 -9.01 9.57 -25.68
N SER A 78 -8.94 10.91 -25.83
CA SER A 78 -9.69 11.61 -26.85
C SER A 78 -9.04 11.27 -28.19
N HIS A 79 -9.71 10.48 -29.02
CA HIS A 79 -9.39 10.41 -30.44
C HIS A 79 -9.45 11.83 -31.00
N ARG A 80 -8.30 12.48 -31.18
CA ARG A 80 -8.23 13.74 -31.96
C ARG A 80 -8.60 13.34 -33.39
N PRO A 81 -9.72 13.80 -33.97
CA PRO A 81 -9.89 13.65 -35.40
C PRO A 81 -8.74 14.39 -36.07
N ALA A 82 -8.11 13.76 -37.06
CA ALA A 82 -7.19 14.46 -37.95
C ALA A 82 -7.99 15.62 -38.57
N ILE A 83 -7.51 16.84 -38.35
CA ILE A 83 -7.94 17.99 -39.13
C ILE A 83 -7.27 17.84 -40.50
N ASP A 84 -8.08 17.55 -41.51
CA ASP A 84 -7.74 17.71 -42.94
C ASP A 84 -7.57 19.21 -43.26
#